data_AF-A0A172YNS1-F1
#
_entry.id   AF-A0A172YNS1-F1
#
_cell.length_a   1.000
_cell.length_b   1.000
_cell.length_c   1.000
_cell.angle_alpha   90.00
_cell.angle_beta   90.00
_cell.angle_gamma   90.00
#
_symmetry.space_group_name_H-M   'P 1'
#
loop_
_entity.id
_entity.type
_entity.pdbx_description
1 polymer ?
#
loop_
_entity_poly.entity_id
_entity_poly.type
_entity_poly.pdbx_seq_one_letter_code
_entity_poly.pdbx_strand_id
1 'polypeptide(L)'
;MSTNFIELLKDHVSPIVLNGETEQLFEKDQALSKFLPILLTIFKNRPEWFESLRHQLNPHLSEIFVGENTLKQQLLNQLSSTVRSDELEHTLDQSLTPTIGFLEAQAGGTDATAVSHLLETHADSIHSALPIWAGPILASLGISQYSNKVLNQQPSAVAANRYAEEDKKGSFWLPFIIFLILAAIALFLYKSCTNKKDEQAVVPAAQTVTDQPAALQLTTGSNAEVTNCSIYLNNPNYVQTLQNEIKQIFNHTAGCGVDGSASYHSSFTDQDTIPSILKLVKGIPNLSLNWVGDQLNITAANPADADRVAGEIRQLAKNLTVTTNSQTVSQSPASSVDEMVSSANNQAEQALAAIKTDNVKALDVATALNMQIINFATASSEIPDVNKSILDQAAALLKRASNVHLKVVGHTDASGDAAKNKALSQDRAQAIVNYLTAQGVDPAQLQAVGVGAEQPRADNETEEGRFKNRRIEFEVLNTDTGVVRSVDDEGIQKK
;
A
#
# COMPACT_ATOMS: atom_id res chain seq x y z
N MET A 1 -2.60 -5.32 25.08
CA MET A 1 -2.12 -5.43 23.68
C MET A 1 -1.21 -4.24 23.45
N SER A 2 0.01 -4.45 22.95
CA SER A 2 0.90 -3.34 22.59
C SER A 2 0.30 -2.67 21.36
N THR A 3 -0.26 -1.48 21.51
CA THR A 3 -0.79 -0.72 20.36
C THR A 3 0.40 -0.21 19.55
N ASN A 4 0.40 -0.46 18.25
CA ASN A 4 1.47 -0.03 17.35
C ASN A 4 1.57 1.50 17.35
N PHE A 5 2.76 2.05 17.57
CA PHE A 5 3.00 3.49 17.72
C PHE A 5 2.61 4.29 16.46
N ILE A 6 2.83 3.72 15.27
CA ILE A 6 2.44 4.35 14.00
C ILE A 6 0.92 4.36 13.83
N GLU A 7 0.23 3.31 14.25
CA GLU A 7 -1.24 3.29 14.20
C GLU A 7 -1.85 4.31 15.16
N LEU A 8 -1.28 4.47 16.37
CA LEU A 8 -1.68 5.53 17.30
C LEU A 8 -1.47 6.93 16.71
N LEU A 9 -0.34 7.15 16.02
CA LEU A 9 -0.06 8.41 15.36
C LEU A 9 -1.08 8.70 14.26
N LYS A 10 -1.36 7.72 13.39
CA LYS A 10 -2.34 7.86 12.30
C LYS A 10 -3.75 8.13 12.83
N ASP A 11 -4.19 7.36 13.82
CA ASP A 11 -5.50 7.51 14.47
C ASP A 11 -5.67 8.90 15.11
N HIS A 12 -4.57 9.55 15.49
CA HIS A 12 -4.58 10.90 16.03
C HIS A 12 -4.50 11.98 14.94
N VAL A 13 -3.59 11.84 13.98
CA VAL A 13 -3.24 12.90 13.02
C VAL A 13 -4.21 12.93 11.83
N SER A 14 -4.49 11.80 11.18
CA SER A 14 -5.33 11.77 9.98
C SER A 14 -6.70 12.43 10.20
N PRO A 15 -7.45 12.15 11.29
CA PRO A 15 -8.75 12.78 11.50
C PRO A 15 -8.67 14.29 11.74
N ILE A 16 -7.55 14.81 12.26
CA ILE A 16 -7.37 16.26 12.48
C ILE A 16 -7.10 16.95 11.14
N VAL A 17 -6.22 16.37 10.33
CA VAL A 17 -5.80 16.93 9.04
C VAL A 17 -6.94 16.89 8.03
N LEU A 18 -7.65 15.77 7.96
CA LEU A 18 -8.70 15.54 7.00
C LEU A 18 -10.06 16.12 7.44
N ASN A 19 -10.10 16.81 8.58
CA ASN A 19 -11.34 17.40 9.08
C ASN A 19 -11.77 18.58 8.21
N GLY A 20 -12.88 18.41 7.49
CA GLY A 20 -13.42 19.43 6.58
C GLY A 20 -12.86 19.34 5.15
N GLU A 21 -11.97 18.39 4.87
CA GLU A 21 -11.58 18.02 3.50
C GLU A 21 -12.74 17.26 2.84
N THR A 22 -13.05 17.62 1.58
CA THR A 22 -14.21 17.08 0.84
C THR A 22 -13.84 16.40 -0.47
N GLU A 23 -12.61 16.61 -0.95
CA GLU A 23 -12.11 16.04 -2.20
C GLU A 23 -10.95 15.07 -1.93
N GLN A 24 -10.95 13.93 -2.62
CA GLN A 24 -9.86 12.94 -2.64
C GLN A 24 -9.41 12.48 -1.24
N LEU A 25 -10.37 12.36 -0.32
CA LEU A 25 -10.14 12.06 1.09
C LEU A 25 -9.38 10.75 1.30
N PHE A 26 -9.74 9.72 0.53
CA PHE A 26 -9.08 8.42 0.58
C PHE A 26 -7.62 8.51 0.12
N GLU A 27 -7.37 9.20 -0.99
CA GLU A 27 -6.03 9.36 -1.54
C GLU A 27 -5.15 10.22 -0.62
N LYS A 28 -5.73 11.25 0.01
CA LYS A 28 -5.07 12.07 1.03
C LYS A 28 -4.76 11.28 2.29
N ASP A 29 -5.67 10.43 2.78
CA ASP A 29 -5.41 9.55 3.93
C ASP A 29 -4.34 8.49 3.63
N GLN A 30 -4.36 7.90 2.43
CA GLN A 30 -3.31 7.00 1.96
C GLN A 30 -1.95 7.70 1.87
N ALA A 31 -1.93 8.96 1.43
CA ALA A 31 -0.71 9.76 1.39
C ALA A 31 -0.19 10.07 2.79
N LEU A 32 -1.06 10.49 3.73
CA LEU A 32 -0.70 10.70 5.14
C LEU A 32 -0.14 9.43 5.77
N SER A 33 -0.79 8.29 5.53
CA SER A 33 -0.36 6.99 6.03
C SER A 33 1.05 6.59 5.59
N LYS A 34 1.47 6.99 4.38
CA LYS A 34 2.83 6.78 3.85
C LYS A 34 3.81 7.86 4.31
N PHE A 35 3.33 9.10 4.47
CA PHE A 35 4.16 10.25 4.82
C PHE A 35 4.58 10.27 6.28
N LEU A 36 3.68 9.95 7.22
CA LEU A 36 3.94 10.06 8.66
C LEU A 36 5.18 9.25 9.13
N PRO A 37 5.38 7.98 8.71
CA PRO A 37 6.61 7.24 9.03
C PRO A 37 7.88 7.87 8.45
N ILE A 38 7.79 8.51 7.27
CA ILE A 38 8.90 9.24 6.64
C ILE A 38 9.25 10.47 7.49
N LEU A 39 8.25 11.25 7.89
CA LEU A 39 8.41 12.42 8.75
C LEU A 39 9.04 12.06 10.10
N LEU A 40 8.58 10.98 10.73
CA LEU A 40 9.17 10.50 12.00
C LEU A 40 10.62 10.05 11.82
N THR A 41 10.93 9.41 10.70
CA THR A 41 12.31 9.02 10.38
C THR A 41 13.20 10.26 10.18
N ILE A 42 12.67 11.31 9.58
CA ILE A 42 13.35 12.60 9.46
C ILE A 42 13.60 13.19 10.84
N PHE A 43 12.58 13.33 11.69
CA PHE A 43 12.74 13.91 13.04
C PHE A 43 13.71 13.13 13.93
N LYS A 44 13.71 11.80 13.83
CA LYS A 44 14.68 10.94 14.55
C LYS A 44 16.13 11.25 14.15
N ASN A 45 16.37 11.58 12.88
CA ASN A 45 17.71 11.78 12.32
C ASN A 45 18.16 13.23 12.25
N ARG A 46 17.20 14.15 12.28
CA ARG A 46 17.36 15.60 12.17
C ARG A 46 16.54 16.27 13.27
N PRO A 47 16.88 16.09 14.56
CA PRO A 47 16.13 16.70 15.67
C PRO A 47 16.09 18.23 15.59
N GLU A 48 17.06 18.85 14.93
CA GLU A 48 17.07 20.28 14.63
C GLU A 48 15.92 20.73 13.74
N TRP A 49 15.41 19.87 12.85
CA TRP A 49 14.25 20.19 12.00
C TRP A 49 12.94 20.09 12.78
N PHE A 50 12.84 19.14 13.71
CA PHE A 50 11.73 19.10 14.67
C PHE A 50 11.71 20.38 15.52
N GLU A 51 12.86 20.79 16.06
CA GLU A 51 13.00 22.04 16.82
C GLU A 51 12.64 23.28 15.97
N SER A 52 13.07 23.33 14.71
CA SER A 52 12.72 24.43 13.82
C SER A 52 11.22 24.54 13.61
N LEU A 53 10.56 23.43 13.21
CA LEU A 53 9.15 23.39 12.87
C LEU A 53 8.25 23.66 14.08
N ARG A 54 8.58 23.16 15.29
CA ARG A 54 7.73 23.36 16.48
C ARG A 54 7.60 24.82 16.92
N HIS A 55 8.56 25.67 16.57
CA HIS A 55 8.48 27.10 16.86
C HIS A 55 7.72 27.90 15.79
N GLN A 56 7.33 27.27 14.69
CA GLN A 56 6.57 27.91 13.63
C GLN A 56 5.07 27.83 13.93
N LEU A 57 4.37 28.95 13.75
CA LEU A 57 2.91 29.00 13.89
C LEU A 57 2.20 28.22 12.77
N ASN A 58 2.82 28.14 11.59
CA ASN A 58 2.33 27.42 10.43
C ASN A 58 3.50 26.70 9.75
N PRO A 59 3.88 25.51 10.23
CA PRO A 59 4.98 24.74 9.66
C PRO A 59 4.67 24.30 8.22
N HIS A 60 5.70 24.30 7.37
CA HIS A 60 5.59 23.88 5.96
C HIS A 60 6.65 22.84 5.59
N LEU A 61 6.30 21.94 4.68
CA LEU A 61 7.16 20.91 4.14
C LEU A 61 8.39 21.51 3.43
N SER A 62 8.25 22.71 2.86
CA SER A 62 9.37 23.45 2.26
C SER A 62 10.54 23.69 3.21
N GLU A 63 10.29 23.73 4.52
CA GLU A 63 11.32 23.91 5.56
C GLU A 63 12.19 22.66 5.75
N ILE A 64 11.65 21.48 5.42
CA ILE A 64 12.38 20.21 5.41
C ILE A 64 13.19 20.07 4.12
N PHE A 65 12.65 20.58 3.01
CA PHE A 65 13.23 20.45 1.66
C PHE A 65 13.86 21.76 1.14
N VAL A 66 14.47 22.56 2.03
CA VAL A 66 15.06 23.85 1.65
C VAL A 66 16.13 23.64 0.58
N GLY A 67 15.93 24.25 -0.60
CA GLY A 67 16.85 24.12 -1.75
C GLY A 67 16.68 22.85 -2.58
N GLU A 68 15.81 21.91 -2.15
CA GLU A 68 15.63 20.58 -2.73
C GLU A 68 14.23 20.43 -3.35
N ASN A 69 13.79 21.42 -4.15
CA ASN A 69 12.44 21.43 -4.72
C ASN A 69 12.15 20.20 -5.59
N THR A 70 13.16 19.70 -6.32
CA THR A 70 13.05 18.46 -7.10
C THR A 70 12.74 17.26 -6.20
N LEU A 71 13.41 17.15 -5.06
CA LEU A 71 13.21 16.06 -4.11
C LEU A 71 11.84 16.14 -3.44
N LYS A 72 11.37 17.35 -3.12
CA LYS A 72 10.01 17.59 -2.62
C LYS A 72 8.96 17.13 -3.64
N GLN A 73 9.10 17.49 -4.90
CA GLN A 73 8.18 17.05 -5.96
C GLN A 73 8.25 15.53 -6.19
N GLN A 74 9.43 14.92 -6.09
CA GLN A 74 9.57 13.47 -6.12
C GLN A 74 8.81 12.80 -4.97
N LEU A 75 8.92 13.33 -3.75
CA LEU A 75 8.17 12.84 -2.61
C LEU A 75 6.66 12.92 -2.85
N LEU A 76 6.15 14.08 -3.28
CA LEU A 76 4.71 14.29 -3.53
C LEU A 76 4.18 13.30 -4.57
N ASN A 77 4.89 13.11 -5.68
CA ASN A 77 4.52 12.18 -6.74
C ASN A 77 4.52 10.70 -6.30
N GLN A 78 5.39 10.33 -5.35
CA GLN A 78 5.41 8.97 -4.79
C GLN A 78 4.28 8.72 -3.79
N LEU A 79 3.82 9.78 -3.12
CA LEU A 79 2.74 9.69 -2.14
C LEU A 79 1.38 9.53 -2.82
N SER A 80 1.13 10.31 -3.87
CA SER A 80 -0.08 10.19 -4.71
C SER A 80 0.17 10.66 -6.13
N SER A 81 -0.42 9.96 -7.11
CA SER A 81 -0.44 10.33 -8.53
C SER A 81 -1.79 10.92 -8.97
N THR A 82 -2.79 10.88 -8.09
CA THR A 82 -4.18 11.28 -8.37
C THR A 82 -4.52 12.63 -7.71
N VAL A 83 -3.92 12.93 -6.56
CA VAL A 83 -4.06 14.23 -5.89
C VAL A 83 -3.09 15.22 -6.51
N ARG A 84 -3.56 16.45 -6.78
CA ARG A 84 -2.68 17.49 -7.30
C ARG A 84 -1.56 17.79 -6.30
N SER A 85 -0.34 18.01 -6.79
CA SER A 85 0.83 18.16 -5.92
C SER A 85 0.73 19.33 -4.93
N ASP A 86 0.06 20.43 -5.30
CA ASP A 86 -0.17 21.59 -4.44
C ASP A 86 -1.17 21.32 -3.32
N GLU A 87 -2.25 20.62 -3.64
CA GLU A 87 -3.27 20.19 -2.69
C GLU A 87 -2.74 19.11 -1.73
N LEU A 88 -1.94 18.19 -2.27
CA LEU A 88 -1.25 17.19 -1.47
C LEU A 88 -0.24 17.86 -0.53
N GLU A 89 0.58 18.79 -1.03
CA GLU A 89 1.52 19.55 -0.19
C GLU A 89 0.79 20.28 0.94
N HIS A 90 -0.35 20.92 0.65
CA HIS A 90 -1.19 21.55 1.69
C HIS A 90 -1.64 20.56 2.77
N THR A 91 -2.09 19.37 2.36
CA THR A 91 -2.51 18.29 3.28
C THR A 91 -1.34 17.85 4.16
N LEU A 92 -0.14 17.69 3.60
CA LEU A 92 1.04 17.29 4.36
C LEU A 92 1.50 18.40 5.32
N ASP A 93 1.45 19.67 4.91
CA ASP A 93 1.74 20.82 5.77
C ASP A 93 0.83 20.86 7.00
N GLN A 94 -0.47 20.67 6.80
CA GLN A 94 -1.47 20.60 7.87
C GLN A 94 -1.21 19.45 8.86
N SER A 95 -0.51 18.39 8.43
CA SER A 95 -0.16 17.25 9.28
C SER A 95 1.00 17.50 10.24
N LEU A 96 1.82 18.52 10.00
CA LEU A 96 3.04 18.78 10.78
C LEU A 96 2.72 19.16 12.22
N THR A 97 1.83 20.12 12.45
CA THR A 97 1.42 20.58 13.78
C THR A 97 0.79 19.46 14.66
N PRO A 98 -0.24 18.72 14.21
CA PRO A 98 -0.80 17.64 15.00
C PRO A 98 0.20 16.48 15.22
N THR A 99 1.11 16.23 14.28
CA THR A 99 2.19 15.25 14.48
C THR A 99 3.15 15.70 15.58
N ILE A 100 3.59 16.96 15.57
CA ILE A 100 4.47 17.52 16.60
C ILE A 100 3.78 17.44 17.97
N GLY A 101 2.52 17.90 18.08
CA GLY A 101 1.77 17.85 19.33
C GLY A 101 1.57 16.43 19.87
N PHE A 102 1.34 15.45 18.99
CA PHE A 102 1.29 14.04 19.36
C PHE A 102 2.63 13.57 19.94
N LEU A 103 3.75 13.87 19.29
CA LEU A 103 5.09 13.46 19.74
C LEU A 103 5.44 14.06 21.09
N GLU A 104 5.16 15.35 21.32
CA GLU A 104 5.40 16.00 22.61
C GLU A 104 4.56 15.38 23.73
N ALA A 105 3.29 15.07 23.45
CA ALA A 105 2.40 14.42 24.41
C ALA A 105 2.87 13.01 24.78
N GLN A 106 3.30 12.21 23.78
CA GLN A 106 3.82 10.85 24.01
C GLN A 106 5.21 10.86 24.67
N ALA A 107 6.04 11.86 24.39
CA ALA A 107 7.36 12.02 24.99
C ALA A 107 7.30 12.55 26.44
N GLY A 108 6.17 13.16 26.83
CA GLY A 108 6.00 13.78 28.15
C GLY A 108 6.78 15.08 28.30
N GLY A 109 7.14 15.74 27.20
CA GLY A 109 7.95 16.95 27.17
C GLY A 109 8.00 17.58 25.77
N THR A 110 8.31 18.87 25.70
CA THR A 110 8.35 19.65 24.45
C THR A 110 9.76 19.83 23.88
N ASP A 111 10.77 19.24 24.50
CA ASP A 111 12.15 19.32 24.04
C ASP A 111 12.48 18.19 23.05
N ALA A 112 13.30 18.48 22.04
CA ALA A 112 13.72 17.49 21.06
C ALA A 112 14.47 16.29 21.65
N THR A 113 15.02 16.37 22.85
CA THR A 113 15.70 15.21 23.46
C THR A 113 14.67 14.17 23.88
N ALA A 114 13.58 14.59 24.53
CA ALA A 114 12.47 13.72 24.92
C ALA A 114 11.84 13.05 23.69
N VAL A 115 11.58 13.83 22.63
CA VAL A 115 11.02 13.32 21.37
C VAL A 115 12.01 12.39 20.66
N SER A 116 13.30 12.72 20.63
CA SER A 116 14.30 11.84 20.02
C SER A 116 14.38 10.49 20.74
N HIS A 117 14.32 10.47 22.08
CA HIS A 117 14.29 9.25 22.87
C HIS A 117 13.02 8.41 22.59
N LEU A 118 11.86 9.06 22.48
CA LEU A 118 10.61 8.41 22.08
C LEU A 118 10.75 7.75 20.69
N LEU A 119 11.24 8.49 19.70
CA LEU A 119 11.43 7.99 18.34
C LEU A 119 12.47 6.86 18.27
N GLU A 120 13.51 6.88 19.11
CA GLU A 120 14.46 5.77 19.24
C GLU A 120 13.79 4.53 19.85
N THR A 121 12.95 4.71 20.86
CA THR A 121 12.21 3.61 21.52
C THR A 121 11.25 2.91 20.56
N HIS A 122 10.72 3.63 19.57
CA HIS A 122 9.81 3.11 18.55
C HIS A 122 10.45 2.93 17.16
N ALA A 123 11.78 2.94 17.07
CA ALA A 123 12.50 2.89 15.80
C ALA A 123 12.09 1.71 14.91
N ASP A 124 11.92 0.51 15.47
CA ASP A 124 11.53 -0.68 14.72
C ASP A 124 10.12 -0.57 14.12
N SER A 125 9.18 0.04 14.87
CA SER A 125 7.81 0.26 14.41
C SER A 125 7.76 1.31 13.31
N ILE A 126 8.55 2.38 13.45
CA ILE A 126 8.66 3.44 12.44
C ILE A 126 9.30 2.86 11.17
N HIS A 127 10.38 2.11 11.32
CA HIS A 127 11.10 1.46 10.22
C HIS A 127 10.21 0.49 9.45
N SER A 128 9.46 -0.36 10.16
CA SER A 128 8.57 -1.35 9.53
C SER A 128 7.39 -0.72 8.80
N ALA A 129 7.04 0.53 9.12
CA ALA A 129 5.97 1.27 8.48
C ALA A 129 6.45 2.14 7.30
N LEU A 130 7.76 2.24 7.06
CA LEU A 130 8.29 3.01 5.94
C LEU A 130 7.90 2.38 4.60
N PRO A 131 7.43 3.18 3.63
CA PRO A 131 7.32 2.71 2.26
C PRO A 131 8.69 2.27 1.74
N ILE A 132 8.73 1.17 0.98
CA ILE A 132 9.98 0.61 0.44
C ILE A 132 10.73 1.65 -0.42
N TRP A 133 10.00 2.52 -1.12
CA TRP A 133 10.56 3.59 -1.96
C TRP A 133 11.09 4.80 -1.16
N ALA A 134 10.87 4.88 0.15
CA ALA A 134 11.27 6.05 0.94
C ALA A 134 12.79 6.15 1.15
N GLY A 135 13.51 5.02 1.08
CA GLY A 135 14.95 4.93 1.33
C GLY A 135 15.80 5.93 0.51
N PRO A 136 15.67 5.96 -0.83
CA PRO A 136 16.37 6.93 -1.67
C PRO A 136 16.09 8.40 -1.31
N ILE A 137 14.85 8.76 -1.00
CA ILE A 137 14.49 10.14 -0.63
C ILE A 137 15.14 10.51 0.72
N LEU A 138 15.06 9.62 1.69
CA LEU A 138 15.71 9.80 3.00
C LEU A 138 17.24 9.90 2.85
N ALA A 139 17.85 9.09 1.98
CA ALA A 139 19.28 9.15 1.69
C ALA A 139 19.68 10.50 1.06
N SER A 140 18.88 11.04 0.15
CA SER A 140 19.10 12.38 -0.44
C SER A 140 18.97 13.51 0.58
N LEU A 141 18.20 13.32 1.66
CA LEU A 141 18.14 14.23 2.82
C LEU A 141 19.33 14.03 3.79
N GLY A 142 20.31 13.20 3.44
CA GLY A 142 21.47 12.90 4.25
C GLY A 142 21.19 11.94 5.41
N ILE A 143 20.08 11.19 5.37
CA ILE A 143 19.71 10.19 6.39
C ILE A 143 20.27 8.82 5.94
N SER A 144 21.56 8.61 6.22
CA SER A 144 22.40 7.59 5.58
C SER A 144 22.29 6.17 6.14
N GLN A 145 21.50 5.94 7.20
CA GLN A 145 21.27 4.60 7.74
C GLN A 145 20.40 3.68 6.85
N TYR A 146 19.89 4.21 5.74
CA TYR A 146 19.18 3.46 4.70
C TYR A 146 20.02 3.23 3.43
N SER A 147 21.27 3.71 3.40
CA SER A 147 22.14 3.64 2.22
C SER A 147 23.13 2.47 2.24
N ASN A 148 23.40 1.82 3.38
CA ASN A 148 24.32 0.67 3.45
C ASN A 148 24.12 -0.17 4.73
N LYS A 149 23.06 -0.98 4.80
CA LYS A 149 23.06 -2.16 5.66
C LYS A 149 22.44 -3.33 4.92
N VAL A 150 23.32 -4.13 4.35
CA VAL A 150 23.03 -5.47 3.83
C VAL A 150 22.13 -6.20 4.82
N LEU A 151 20.93 -6.59 4.37
CA LEU A 151 20.03 -7.51 5.08
C LEU A 151 20.76 -8.85 5.21
N ASN A 152 21.49 -9.03 6.30
CA ASN A 152 21.88 -10.34 6.80
C ASN A 152 22.27 -10.18 8.26
N GLN A 153 21.33 -10.48 9.16
CA GLN A 153 21.66 -11.04 10.47
C GLN A 153 20.46 -11.78 11.05
N GLN A 154 20.47 -13.09 10.84
CA GLN A 154 19.86 -14.08 11.72
C GLN A 154 20.43 -13.91 13.14
N PRO A 155 19.69 -14.21 14.22
CA PRO A 155 20.05 -13.77 15.57
C PRO A 155 21.33 -14.46 16.05
N SER A 156 22.38 -13.67 16.28
CA SER A 156 23.55 -14.14 17.02
C SER A 156 23.22 -14.18 18.50
N ALA A 157 23.46 -15.34 19.10
CA ALA A 157 23.26 -15.65 20.50
C ALA A 157 23.92 -14.61 21.43
N VAL A 158 23.21 -14.32 22.52
CA VAL A 158 23.61 -13.46 23.64
C VAL A 158 25.01 -13.85 24.14
N ALA A 159 25.99 -12.96 23.94
CA ALA A 159 27.27 -13.04 24.62
C ALA A 159 27.08 -12.54 26.06
N ALA A 160 27.20 -13.46 27.03
CA ALA A 160 27.21 -13.15 28.44
C ALA A 160 28.47 -12.36 28.82
N ASN A 161 28.28 -11.19 29.42
CA ASN A 161 29.33 -10.41 30.07
C ASN A 161 30.06 -11.26 31.12
N ARG A 162 31.40 -11.31 31.05
CA ARG A 162 32.24 -11.78 32.16
C ARG A 162 32.92 -10.58 32.81
N TYR A 163 32.58 -10.38 34.09
CA TYR A 163 33.37 -9.58 35.01
C TYR A 163 34.69 -10.29 35.30
N ALA A 164 35.77 -9.50 35.38
CA ALA A 164 37.06 -9.93 35.89
C ALA A 164 37.07 -9.78 37.42
N GLU A 165 37.60 -10.78 38.14
CA GLU A 165 38.16 -10.61 39.48
C GLU A 165 39.11 -11.76 39.86
N GLU A 166 39.84 -11.56 40.96
CA GLU A 166 41.26 -11.86 41.22
C GLU A 166 41.70 -13.29 41.61
N ASP A 167 43.01 -13.50 41.44
CA ASP A 167 43.99 -14.31 42.19
C ASP A 167 43.55 -15.21 43.36
N LYS A 168 44.05 -16.47 43.33
CA LYS A 168 44.78 -17.07 44.48
C LYS A 168 45.55 -18.37 44.14
N LYS A 169 46.72 -18.47 44.78
CA LYS A 169 47.74 -19.54 44.74
C LYS A 169 47.28 -20.89 45.34
N GLY A 170 47.84 -21.99 44.83
CA GLY A 170 48.39 -23.06 45.69
C GLY A 170 48.12 -24.53 45.33
N SER A 171 49.21 -25.32 45.34
CA SER A 171 49.32 -26.80 45.48
C SER A 171 49.12 -27.66 44.22
N PHE A 172 50.13 -28.24 43.57
CA PHE A 172 51.09 -29.29 43.99
C PHE A 172 50.46 -30.70 44.17
N TRP A 173 50.16 -31.40 43.06
CA TRP A 173 50.61 -32.78 42.76
C TRP A 173 49.99 -33.37 41.48
N LEU A 174 50.77 -34.23 40.82
CA LEU A 174 50.43 -35.27 39.81
C LEU A 174 50.30 -34.91 38.30
N PRO A 175 51.42 -34.84 37.55
CA PRO A 175 51.42 -34.80 36.09
C PRO A 175 51.64 -36.17 35.38
N PHE A 176 51.37 -37.32 36.00
CA PHE A 176 51.63 -38.64 35.36
C PHE A 176 50.41 -39.44 34.88
N ILE A 177 49.19 -39.06 35.30
CA ILE A 177 47.97 -39.83 34.93
C ILE A 177 47.32 -39.29 33.64
N ILE A 178 47.47 -38.00 33.35
CA ILE A 178 46.84 -37.35 32.18
C ILE A 178 47.52 -37.76 30.86
N PHE A 179 48.83 -38.01 30.87
CA PHE A 179 49.56 -38.40 29.66
C PHE A 179 49.25 -39.83 29.17
N LEU A 180 48.96 -40.76 30.08
CA LEU A 180 48.56 -42.13 29.72
C LEU A 180 47.14 -42.19 29.14
N ILE A 181 46.24 -41.32 29.59
CA ILE A 181 44.87 -41.25 29.08
C ILE A 181 44.84 -40.57 27.70
N LEU A 182 45.64 -39.53 27.47
CA LEU A 182 45.74 -38.86 26.17
C LEU A 182 46.35 -39.75 25.08
N ALA A 183 47.34 -40.58 25.41
CA ALA A 183 47.94 -41.53 24.46
C ALA A 183 46.97 -42.64 24.03
N ALA A 184 46.10 -43.10 24.94
CA ALA A 184 45.08 -44.11 24.63
C ALA A 184 43.94 -43.56 23.75
N ILE A 185 43.55 -42.30 23.95
CA ILE A 185 42.53 -41.63 23.14
C ILE A 185 43.04 -41.36 21.71
N ALA A 186 44.31 -40.97 21.55
CA ALA A 186 44.91 -40.75 20.23
C ALA A 186 45.00 -42.04 19.38
N LEU A 187 45.27 -43.19 20.00
CA LEU A 187 45.31 -44.50 19.34
C LEU A 187 43.91 -45.02 18.94
N PHE A 188 42.88 -44.67 19.73
CA PHE A 188 41.50 -45.03 19.43
C PHE A 188 40.92 -44.19 18.26
N LEU A 189 41.29 -42.91 18.17
CA LEU A 189 40.87 -42.02 17.08
C LEU A 189 41.61 -42.30 15.76
N TYR A 190 42.86 -42.79 15.80
CA TYR A 190 43.60 -43.16 14.59
C TYR A 190 43.04 -44.42 13.89
N LYS A 191 42.44 -45.35 14.66
CA LYS A 191 41.91 -46.62 14.13
C LYS A 191 40.45 -46.53 13.62
N SER A 192 39.73 -45.46 13.95
CA SER A 192 38.35 -45.21 13.44
C SER A 192 38.30 -44.45 12.11
N CYS A 193 39.41 -43.93 11.60
CA CYS A 193 39.45 -43.13 10.36
C CYS A 193 39.96 -43.90 9.12
N THR A 194 39.94 -45.23 9.13
CA THR A 194 40.28 -46.05 7.96
C THR A 194 39.24 -47.13 7.73
N ASN A 195 38.04 -46.75 7.27
CA ASN A 195 37.25 -47.51 6.28
C ASN A 195 35.90 -46.84 5.97
N LYS A 196 35.58 -46.81 4.67
CA LYS A 196 34.35 -46.36 3.95
C LYS A 196 34.52 -44.99 3.30
N LYS A 197 34.93 -44.96 2.03
CA LYS A 197 34.12 -45.11 0.79
C LYS A 197 33.10 -43.97 0.64
N ASP A 198 33.32 -43.20 -0.41
CA ASP A 198 32.57 -42.03 -0.85
C ASP A 198 31.06 -42.30 -0.89
N GLU A 199 30.35 -41.59 -0.04
CA GLU A 199 28.94 -41.30 -0.22
C GLU A 199 28.76 -39.85 0.23
N GLN A 200 28.73 -38.94 -0.75
CA GLN A 200 28.45 -37.54 -0.54
C GLN A 200 27.06 -37.42 0.10
N ALA A 201 27.04 -37.11 1.39
CA ALA A 201 25.85 -36.57 2.02
C ALA A 201 25.59 -35.20 1.36
N VAL A 202 24.70 -35.20 0.36
CA VAL A 202 24.03 -33.99 -0.09
C VAL A 202 23.25 -33.48 1.12
N VAL A 203 23.86 -32.56 1.86
CA VAL A 203 23.09 -31.63 2.69
C VAL A 203 22.18 -30.92 1.68
N PRO A 204 20.84 -31.00 1.79
CA PRO A 204 20.00 -30.15 0.97
C PRO A 204 20.45 -28.73 1.29
N ALA A 205 20.95 -28.03 0.28
CA ALA A 205 21.07 -26.58 0.35
C ALA A 205 19.73 -26.11 0.90
N ALA A 206 19.75 -25.34 2.00
CA ALA A 206 18.57 -24.60 2.40
C ALA A 206 18.15 -23.81 1.16
N GLN A 207 17.06 -24.26 0.53
CA GLN A 207 16.48 -23.57 -0.60
C GLN A 207 16.04 -22.23 -0.02
N THR A 208 16.82 -21.19 -0.29
CA THR A 208 16.32 -19.83 -0.22
C THR A 208 15.14 -19.82 -1.19
N VAL A 209 13.94 -19.80 -0.63
CA VAL A 209 12.71 -19.70 -1.41
C VAL A 209 12.82 -18.39 -2.18
N THR A 210 13.17 -18.47 -3.46
CA THR A 210 13.08 -17.34 -4.39
C THR A 210 11.59 -17.14 -4.63
N ASP A 211 10.97 -16.27 -3.83
CA ASP A 211 9.51 -16.11 -3.81
C ASP A 211 9.06 -14.86 -4.58
N GLN A 212 10.00 -14.00 -4.99
CA GLN A 212 9.68 -12.75 -5.70
C GLN A 212 10.12 -12.79 -7.17
N PRO A 213 9.24 -12.41 -8.11
CA PRO A 213 9.59 -12.36 -9.52
C PRO A 213 10.61 -11.25 -9.79
N ALA A 214 11.47 -11.44 -10.79
CA ALA A 214 12.32 -10.37 -11.30
C ALA A 214 11.46 -9.20 -11.81
N ALA A 215 11.89 -7.97 -11.54
CA ALA A 215 11.15 -6.79 -11.95
C ALA A 215 12.03 -5.67 -12.52
N LEU A 216 11.51 -4.96 -13.51
CA LEU A 216 12.11 -3.80 -14.15
C LEU A 216 11.05 -2.72 -14.29
N GLN A 217 11.31 -1.57 -13.67
CA GLN A 217 10.48 -0.39 -13.76
C GLN A 217 11.24 0.71 -14.46
N LEU A 218 10.64 1.32 -15.48
CA LEU A 218 11.24 2.43 -16.22
C LEU A 218 10.15 3.46 -16.55
N THR A 219 10.41 4.72 -16.28
CA THR A 219 9.56 5.83 -16.71
C THR A 219 10.33 6.87 -17.48
N THR A 220 9.68 7.46 -18.49
CA THR A 220 10.22 8.59 -19.24
C THR A 220 9.48 9.89 -18.90
N GLY A 221 10.17 11.02 -19.02
CA GLY A 221 9.62 12.37 -18.86
C GLY A 221 9.02 12.91 -20.15
N SER A 222 8.63 14.18 -20.12
CA SER A 222 8.04 14.86 -21.28
C SER A 222 8.98 15.01 -22.47
N ASN A 223 10.31 14.96 -22.27
CA ASN A 223 11.31 14.99 -23.34
C ASN A 223 11.82 13.57 -23.69
N ALA A 224 11.09 12.53 -23.24
CA ALA A 224 11.43 11.12 -23.40
C ALA A 224 12.77 10.69 -22.77
N GLU A 225 13.31 11.49 -21.84
CA GLU A 225 14.42 11.12 -20.97
C GLU A 225 13.97 10.16 -19.88
N VAL A 226 14.83 9.24 -19.43
CA VAL A 226 14.50 8.36 -18.29
C VAL A 226 14.48 9.21 -17.03
N THR A 227 13.35 9.21 -16.33
CA THR A 227 13.11 9.95 -15.08
C THR A 227 13.15 9.04 -13.86
N ASN A 228 12.80 7.76 -14.02
CA ASN A 228 12.90 6.73 -13.00
C ASN A 228 13.33 5.41 -13.66
N CYS A 229 14.20 4.66 -12.99
CA CYS A 229 14.56 3.31 -13.38
C CYS A 229 14.95 2.48 -12.15
N SER A 230 14.31 1.33 -11.97
CA SER A 230 14.60 0.38 -10.88
C SER A 230 14.64 -1.05 -11.38
N ILE A 231 15.64 -1.81 -10.93
CA ILE A 231 15.89 -3.21 -11.29
C ILE A 231 15.85 -4.06 -10.02
N TYR A 232 15.04 -5.10 -10.00
CA TYR A 232 14.90 -6.05 -8.90
C TYR A 232 15.28 -7.45 -9.42
N LEU A 233 16.50 -7.90 -9.14
CA LEU A 233 17.05 -9.11 -9.74
C LEU A 233 18.19 -9.70 -8.93
N ASN A 234 18.09 -11.00 -8.59
CA ASN A 234 19.15 -11.76 -7.93
C ASN A 234 20.22 -12.25 -8.92
N ASN A 235 20.79 -11.33 -9.70
CA ASN A 235 21.86 -11.65 -10.65
C ASN A 235 22.76 -10.41 -10.89
N PRO A 236 23.76 -10.18 -10.05
CA PRO A 236 24.57 -8.96 -10.09
C PRO A 236 25.32 -8.76 -11.41
N ASN A 237 25.72 -9.85 -12.08
CA ASN A 237 26.39 -9.78 -13.38
C ASN A 237 25.43 -9.26 -14.46
N TYR A 238 24.20 -9.78 -14.51
CA TYR A 238 23.22 -9.33 -15.48
C TYR A 238 22.68 -7.93 -15.16
N VAL A 239 22.49 -7.60 -13.88
CA VAL A 239 22.15 -6.23 -13.45
C VAL A 239 23.14 -5.21 -14.01
N GLN A 240 24.45 -5.48 -13.90
CA GLN A 240 25.47 -4.56 -14.40
C GLN A 240 25.39 -4.39 -15.92
N THR A 241 25.13 -5.49 -16.65
CA THR A 241 24.90 -5.46 -18.10
C THR A 241 23.67 -4.60 -18.43
N LEU A 242 22.54 -4.85 -17.77
CA LEU A 242 21.28 -4.14 -18.01
C LEU A 242 21.39 -2.64 -17.69
N GLN A 243 22.06 -2.27 -16.58
CA GLN A 243 22.34 -0.88 -16.27
C GLN A 243 23.16 -0.19 -17.37
N ASN A 244 24.17 -0.87 -17.92
CA ASN A 244 24.98 -0.32 -19.00
C ASN A 244 24.18 -0.16 -20.29
N GLU A 245 23.32 -1.12 -20.62
CA GLU A 245 22.43 -1.04 -21.77
C GLU A 245 21.44 0.13 -21.64
N ILE A 246 20.80 0.30 -20.50
CA ILE A 246 19.86 1.41 -20.27
C ILE A 246 20.60 2.76 -20.37
N LYS A 247 21.79 2.88 -19.77
CA LYS A 247 22.63 4.09 -19.92
C LYS A 247 22.93 4.40 -21.38
N GLN A 248 23.32 3.40 -22.17
CA GLN A 248 23.65 3.57 -23.59
C GLN A 248 22.42 3.90 -24.44
N ILE A 249 21.30 3.21 -24.21
CA ILE A 249 20.07 3.39 -24.99
C ILE A 249 19.48 4.78 -24.76
N PHE A 250 19.36 5.21 -23.50
CA PHE A 250 18.68 6.47 -23.14
C PHE A 250 19.61 7.66 -22.92
N ASN A 251 20.93 7.47 -23.07
CA ASN A 251 21.94 8.48 -22.73
C ASN A 251 21.76 9.02 -21.28
N HIS A 252 21.35 8.13 -20.37
CA HIS A 252 20.98 8.46 -19.01
C HIS A 252 22.22 8.50 -18.11
N THR A 253 22.37 9.58 -17.34
CA THR A 253 23.59 9.87 -16.55
C THR A 253 23.56 9.22 -15.16
N ALA A 254 22.38 9.10 -14.55
CA ALA A 254 22.19 8.31 -13.34
C ALA A 254 22.05 6.81 -13.72
N GLY A 255 22.52 5.90 -12.88
CA GLY A 255 22.22 4.47 -13.09
C GLY A 255 20.76 4.18 -12.70
N CYS A 256 20.23 3.03 -13.12
CA CYS A 256 19.01 2.50 -12.51
C CYS A 256 19.29 2.12 -11.05
N GLY A 257 18.32 2.39 -10.16
CA GLY A 257 18.30 1.80 -8.83
C GLY A 257 18.29 0.27 -8.91
N VAL A 258 18.94 -0.40 -7.95
CA VAL A 258 19.07 -1.87 -7.95
C VAL A 258 18.73 -2.40 -6.58
N ASP A 259 17.89 -3.43 -6.55
CA ASP A 259 17.73 -4.36 -5.44
C ASP A 259 18.09 -5.78 -5.91
N GLY A 260 19.17 -6.31 -5.34
CA GLY A 260 19.71 -7.63 -5.68
C GLY A 260 19.45 -8.70 -4.63
N SER A 261 18.42 -8.55 -3.79
CA SER A 261 18.09 -9.51 -2.74
C SER A 261 17.98 -10.96 -3.27
N ALA A 262 18.39 -11.92 -2.44
CA ALA A 262 18.28 -13.35 -2.74
C ALA A 262 16.83 -13.83 -2.93
N SER A 263 15.84 -13.04 -2.51
CA SER A 263 14.41 -13.31 -2.66
C SER A 263 13.91 -13.19 -4.11
N TYR A 264 14.59 -12.44 -4.96
CA TYR A 264 14.19 -12.25 -6.36
C TYR A 264 14.64 -13.41 -7.26
N HIS A 265 13.92 -13.63 -8.35
CA HIS A 265 14.40 -14.48 -9.44
C HIS A 265 15.72 -13.93 -10.01
N SER A 266 16.56 -14.83 -10.53
CA SER A 266 17.88 -14.50 -11.11
C SER A 266 17.82 -14.19 -12.61
N SER A 267 16.64 -14.30 -13.22
CA SER A 267 16.38 -13.97 -14.63
C SER A 267 15.00 -13.38 -14.83
N PHE A 268 14.87 -12.53 -15.85
CA PHE A 268 13.58 -12.09 -16.37
C PHE A 268 12.94 -13.16 -17.26
N THR A 269 11.61 -13.19 -17.32
CA THR A 269 10.89 -13.86 -18.42
C THR A 269 11.37 -13.25 -19.74
N ASP A 270 11.63 -14.03 -20.79
CA ASP A 270 12.11 -13.51 -22.09
C ASP A 270 13.29 -12.51 -22.02
N GLN A 271 14.22 -12.71 -21.09
CA GLN A 271 15.34 -11.80 -20.79
C GLN A 271 16.13 -11.31 -22.02
N ASP A 272 16.36 -12.19 -23.01
CA ASP A 272 17.12 -11.85 -24.22
C ASP A 272 16.42 -10.78 -25.10
N THR A 273 15.13 -10.52 -24.87
CA THR A 273 14.35 -9.52 -25.60
C THR A 273 14.48 -8.12 -25.01
N ILE A 274 14.93 -7.99 -23.75
CA ILE A 274 15.00 -6.72 -23.01
C ILE A 274 15.71 -5.61 -23.82
N PRO A 275 16.88 -5.83 -24.44
CA PRO A 275 17.55 -4.77 -25.19
C PRO A 275 16.73 -4.25 -26.37
N SER A 276 15.94 -5.11 -27.02
CA SER A 276 15.05 -4.74 -28.12
C SER A 276 13.85 -3.97 -27.59
N ILE A 277 13.25 -4.43 -26.50
CA ILE A 277 12.11 -3.76 -25.84
C ILE A 277 12.51 -2.35 -25.37
N LEU A 278 13.68 -2.19 -24.76
CA LEU A 278 14.19 -0.89 -24.33
C LEU A 278 14.39 0.09 -25.49
N LYS A 279 14.77 -0.40 -26.68
CA LYS A 279 14.87 0.42 -27.89
C LYS A 279 13.50 0.85 -28.43
N LEU A 280 12.47 0.01 -28.27
CA LEU A 280 11.11 0.34 -28.72
C LEU A 280 10.47 1.46 -27.91
N VAL A 281 10.74 1.49 -26.60
CA VAL A 281 10.21 2.55 -25.71
C VAL A 281 11.04 3.83 -25.74
N LYS A 282 12.25 3.79 -26.31
CA LYS A 282 13.12 4.96 -26.43
C LYS A 282 12.45 6.04 -27.28
N GLY A 283 12.44 7.27 -26.77
CA GLY A 283 11.91 8.43 -27.49
C GLY A 283 10.40 8.64 -27.32
N ILE A 284 9.73 7.80 -26.53
CA ILE A 284 8.31 7.98 -26.21
C ILE A 284 8.21 8.81 -24.92
N PRO A 285 7.56 9.99 -24.95
CA PRO A 285 7.43 10.84 -23.79
C PRO A 285 6.37 10.30 -22.81
N ASN A 286 6.59 10.51 -21.51
CA ASN A 286 5.66 10.14 -20.44
C ASN A 286 5.20 8.67 -20.50
N LEU A 287 6.13 7.77 -20.82
CA LEU A 287 5.88 6.33 -20.87
C LEU A 287 6.24 5.71 -19.52
N SER A 288 5.41 4.77 -19.04
CA SER A 288 5.72 3.88 -17.93
C SER A 288 5.76 2.44 -18.42
N LEU A 289 6.86 1.76 -18.13
CA LEU A 289 7.05 0.34 -18.35
C LEU A 289 7.22 -0.33 -16.98
N ASN A 290 6.29 -1.22 -16.63
CA ASN A 290 6.32 -2.00 -15.41
C ASN A 290 6.34 -3.49 -15.74
N TRP A 291 7.52 -4.10 -15.63
CA TRP A 291 7.75 -5.51 -15.87
C TRP A 291 7.89 -6.23 -14.53
N VAL A 292 7.00 -7.17 -14.24
CA VAL A 292 7.06 -8.00 -13.04
C VAL A 292 6.77 -9.45 -13.42
N GLY A 293 7.79 -10.31 -13.34
CA GLY A 293 7.65 -11.72 -13.70
C GLY A 293 7.30 -11.91 -15.18
N ASP A 294 6.18 -12.55 -15.46
CA ASP A 294 5.63 -12.75 -16.80
C ASP A 294 4.68 -11.63 -17.25
N GLN A 295 4.42 -10.62 -16.41
CA GLN A 295 3.54 -9.50 -16.71
C GLN A 295 4.34 -8.26 -17.11
N LEU A 296 3.94 -7.63 -18.21
CA LEU A 296 4.48 -6.36 -18.67
C LEU A 296 3.33 -5.37 -18.90
N ASN A 297 3.21 -4.36 -18.04
CA ASN A 297 2.26 -3.26 -18.24
C ASN A 297 2.96 -2.05 -18.86
N ILE A 298 2.33 -1.47 -19.88
CA ILE A 298 2.84 -0.30 -20.59
C ILE A 298 1.77 0.79 -20.58
N THR A 299 2.15 1.98 -20.14
CA THR A 299 1.33 3.18 -20.24
C THR A 299 2.12 4.27 -20.94
N ALA A 300 1.44 5.14 -21.69
CA ALA A 300 2.07 6.29 -22.31
C ALA A 300 1.05 7.43 -22.35
N ALA A 301 1.53 8.68 -22.41
CA ALA A 301 0.65 9.84 -22.57
C ALA A 301 -0.22 9.75 -23.84
N ASN A 302 0.29 9.11 -24.90
CA ASN A 302 -0.49 8.75 -26.08
C ASN A 302 -0.81 7.24 -26.05
N PRO A 303 -2.08 6.84 -25.89
CA PRO A 303 -2.47 5.42 -25.88
C PRO A 303 -2.06 4.67 -27.15
N ALA A 304 -2.06 5.34 -28.31
CA ALA A 304 -1.65 4.72 -29.57
C ALA A 304 -0.15 4.32 -29.57
N ASP A 305 0.70 5.07 -28.85
CA ASP A 305 2.11 4.71 -28.68
C ASP A 305 2.28 3.50 -27.76
N ALA A 306 1.49 3.43 -26.67
CA ALA A 306 1.47 2.26 -25.79
C ALA A 306 0.99 1.00 -26.53
N ASP A 307 -0.10 1.10 -27.29
CA ASP A 307 -0.65 -0.02 -28.07
C ASP A 307 0.29 -0.49 -29.18
N ARG A 308 0.91 0.44 -29.90
CA ARG A 308 1.92 0.13 -30.93
C ARG A 308 3.09 -0.62 -30.32
N VAL A 309 3.68 -0.09 -29.25
CA VAL A 309 4.82 -0.70 -28.57
C VAL A 309 4.44 -2.07 -27.99
N ALA A 310 3.29 -2.19 -27.34
CA ALA A 310 2.82 -3.46 -26.80
C ALA A 310 2.61 -4.51 -27.91
N GLY A 311 2.09 -4.10 -29.07
CA GLY A 311 1.96 -4.95 -30.25
C GLY A 311 3.31 -5.47 -30.74
N GLU A 312 4.32 -4.60 -30.84
CA GLU A 312 5.68 -4.98 -31.22
C GLU A 312 6.33 -5.91 -30.18
N ILE A 313 6.13 -5.64 -28.88
CA ILE A 313 6.69 -6.47 -27.81
C ILE A 313 6.06 -7.86 -27.78
N ARG A 314 4.75 -8.00 -28.01
CA ARG A 314 4.09 -9.31 -28.11
C ARG A 314 4.66 -10.19 -29.23
N GLN A 315 5.27 -9.60 -30.26
CA GLN A 315 5.96 -10.34 -31.33
C GLN A 315 7.37 -10.78 -30.92
N LEU A 316 8.02 -10.01 -30.03
CA LEU A 316 9.38 -10.26 -29.56
C LEU A 316 9.42 -11.22 -28.37
N ALA A 317 8.54 -11.03 -27.39
CA ALA A 317 8.49 -11.74 -26.12
C ALA A 317 7.24 -12.61 -26.03
N LYS A 318 7.40 -13.90 -26.32
CA LYS A 318 6.29 -14.86 -26.48
C LYS A 318 5.73 -15.36 -25.15
N ASN A 319 6.51 -15.28 -24.08
CA ASN A 319 6.15 -15.75 -22.74
C ASN A 319 5.70 -14.60 -21.83
N LEU A 320 5.69 -13.35 -22.34
CA LEU A 320 5.16 -12.20 -21.62
C LEU A 320 3.68 -11.97 -21.91
N THR A 321 2.93 -11.76 -20.84
CA THR A 321 1.60 -11.16 -20.89
C THR A 321 1.76 -9.65 -20.91
N VAL A 322 1.67 -9.07 -22.11
CA VAL A 322 1.78 -7.62 -22.30
C VAL A 322 0.40 -6.99 -22.24
N THR A 323 0.20 -6.10 -21.28
CA THR A 323 -1.00 -5.28 -21.10
C THR A 323 -0.68 -3.81 -21.35
N THR A 324 -1.67 -3.08 -21.85
CA THR A 324 -1.64 -1.63 -21.91
C THR A 324 -2.76 -1.11 -21.03
N ASN A 325 -2.48 -0.09 -20.22
CA ASN A 325 -3.56 0.74 -19.69
C ASN A 325 -3.99 1.71 -20.78
N SER A 326 -4.51 1.17 -21.88
CA SER A 326 -5.20 1.97 -22.86
C SER A 326 -6.53 2.37 -22.22
N GLN A 327 -6.55 3.55 -21.60
CA GLN A 327 -7.70 4.41 -21.81
C GLN A 327 -7.78 4.59 -23.32
N THR A 328 -8.53 3.71 -23.99
CA THR A 328 -8.96 3.97 -25.34
C THR A 328 -9.80 5.23 -25.27
N VAL A 329 -9.16 6.36 -25.59
CA VAL A 329 -9.82 7.55 -26.10
C VAL A 329 -10.34 7.18 -27.49
N SER A 330 -11.32 6.28 -27.52
CA SER A 330 -12.33 6.33 -28.56
C SER A 330 -13.26 7.45 -28.14
N GLN A 331 -13.14 8.60 -28.81
CA GLN A 331 -14.23 9.57 -28.84
C GLN A 331 -15.41 8.92 -29.61
N SER A 332 -16.17 8.10 -28.89
CA SER A 332 -17.62 8.01 -28.92
C SER A 332 -18.08 8.18 -27.47
N PRO A 333 -19.27 8.77 -27.24
CA PRO A 333 -19.61 9.34 -25.94
C PRO A 333 -19.77 8.26 -24.86
N ALA A 334 -19.27 8.58 -23.66
CA ALA A 334 -19.42 7.84 -22.41
C ALA A 334 -18.70 6.48 -22.31
N SER A 335 -17.89 6.31 -21.26
CA SER A 335 -17.61 5.00 -20.67
C SER A 335 -18.93 4.24 -20.57
N SER A 336 -19.01 3.03 -21.11
CA SER A 336 -20.27 2.30 -21.06
C SER A 336 -20.65 2.11 -19.59
N VAL A 337 -21.93 2.32 -19.26
CA VAL A 337 -22.45 2.15 -17.89
C VAL A 337 -22.02 0.78 -17.32
N ASP A 338 -21.93 -0.23 -18.18
CA ASP A 338 -21.52 -1.58 -17.83
C ASP A 338 -20.05 -1.68 -17.36
N GLU A 339 -19.12 -0.93 -17.97
CA GLU A 339 -17.72 -0.88 -17.53
C GLU A 339 -17.57 -0.17 -16.19
N MET A 340 -18.31 0.93 -15.98
CA MET A 340 -18.34 1.64 -14.69
C MET A 340 -18.89 0.76 -13.58
N VAL A 341 -20.00 0.08 -13.84
CA VAL A 341 -20.63 -0.87 -12.89
C VAL A 341 -19.67 -2.01 -12.57
N SER A 342 -19.01 -2.58 -13.57
CA SER A 342 -18.06 -3.69 -13.38
C SER A 342 -16.85 -3.26 -12.54
N SER A 343 -16.26 -2.11 -12.82
CA SER A 343 -15.12 -1.58 -12.06
C SER A 343 -15.48 -1.31 -10.60
N ALA A 344 -16.59 -0.60 -10.35
CA ALA A 344 -17.09 -0.29 -9.01
C ALA A 344 -17.38 -1.55 -8.19
N ASN A 345 -18.02 -2.53 -8.82
CA ASN A 345 -18.36 -3.81 -8.18
C ASN A 345 -17.11 -4.63 -7.83
N ASN A 346 -16.09 -4.65 -8.68
CA ASN A 346 -14.81 -5.31 -8.38
C ASN A 346 -14.09 -4.64 -7.20
N GLN A 347 -14.15 -3.31 -7.09
CA GLN A 347 -13.54 -2.60 -5.96
C GLN A 347 -14.27 -2.90 -4.65
N ALA A 348 -15.60 -2.91 -4.66
CA ALA A 348 -16.41 -3.28 -3.50
C ALA A 348 -16.13 -4.71 -3.03
N GLU A 349 -15.99 -5.66 -3.96
CA GLU A 349 -15.62 -7.04 -3.67
C GLU A 349 -14.24 -7.14 -2.99
N GLN A 350 -13.22 -6.45 -3.52
CA GLN A 350 -11.89 -6.41 -2.92
C GLN A 350 -11.89 -5.76 -1.53
N ALA A 351 -12.64 -4.67 -1.36
CA ALA A 351 -12.76 -3.98 -0.08
C ALA A 351 -13.41 -4.86 0.98
N LEU A 352 -14.49 -5.59 0.65
CA LEU A 352 -15.12 -6.55 1.57
C LEU A 352 -14.19 -7.71 1.92
N ALA A 353 -13.43 -8.22 0.95
CA ALA A 353 -12.48 -9.31 1.17
C ALA A 353 -11.30 -8.92 2.09
N ALA A 354 -10.93 -7.63 2.11
CA ALA A 354 -9.87 -7.12 2.96
C ALA A 354 -10.28 -6.92 4.44
N ILE A 355 -11.59 -6.97 4.76
CA ILE A 355 -12.09 -6.78 6.12
C ILE A 355 -11.69 -7.97 7.00
N LYS A 356 -10.99 -7.67 8.09
CA LYS A 356 -10.56 -8.68 9.06
C LYS A 356 -11.76 -9.25 9.81
N THR A 357 -11.96 -10.56 9.69
CA THR A 357 -13.19 -11.23 10.18
C THR A 357 -13.28 -11.35 11.71
N ASP A 358 -12.18 -11.11 12.43
CA ASP A 358 -12.10 -11.11 13.89
C ASP A 358 -12.50 -9.76 14.51
N ASN A 359 -12.56 -8.68 13.73
CA ASN A 359 -12.99 -7.35 14.19
C ASN A 359 -13.71 -6.58 13.08
N VAL A 360 -14.89 -7.05 12.71
CA VAL A 360 -15.72 -6.42 11.68
C VAL A 360 -16.34 -5.13 12.23
N LYS A 361 -15.94 -3.99 11.67
CA LYS A 361 -16.55 -2.69 12.00
C LYS A 361 -17.69 -2.38 11.04
N ALA A 362 -18.77 -1.79 11.57
CA ALA A 362 -19.94 -1.41 10.76
C ALA A 362 -19.58 -0.43 9.64
N LEU A 363 -18.64 0.48 9.92
CA LEU A 363 -18.16 1.47 8.98
C LEU A 363 -17.45 0.82 7.79
N ASP A 364 -16.50 -0.10 8.04
CA ASP A 364 -15.72 -0.75 6.98
C ASP A 364 -16.66 -1.50 6.00
N VAL A 365 -17.68 -2.18 6.54
CA VAL A 365 -18.69 -2.89 5.73
C VAL A 365 -19.55 -1.91 4.93
N ALA A 366 -20.02 -0.82 5.56
CA ALA A 366 -20.83 0.20 4.90
C ALA A 366 -20.05 0.90 3.76
N THR A 367 -18.80 1.30 4.03
CA THR A 367 -17.90 1.91 3.04
C THR A 367 -17.70 0.99 1.85
N ALA A 368 -17.31 -0.28 2.09
CA ALA A 368 -17.09 -1.23 1.01
C ALA A 368 -18.36 -1.49 0.18
N LEU A 369 -19.53 -1.58 0.83
CA LEU A 369 -20.80 -1.74 0.15
C LEU A 369 -21.21 -0.52 -0.68
N ASN A 370 -20.85 0.70 -0.27
CA ASN A 370 -21.15 1.94 -0.99
C ASN A 370 -20.25 2.17 -2.21
N MET A 371 -19.13 1.45 -2.32
CA MET A 371 -18.29 1.47 -3.53
C MET A 371 -18.94 0.78 -4.72
N GLN A 372 -19.93 -0.09 -4.48
CA GLN A 372 -20.60 -0.84 -5.55
C GLN A 372 -21.64 0.02 -6.26
N ILE A 373 -21.94 -0.31 -7.53
CA ILE A 373 -23.07 0.26 -8.25
C ILE A 373 -24.14 -0.82 -8.42
N ILE A 374 -25.31 -0.60 -7.81
CA ILE A 374 -26.48 -1.47 -7.98
C ILE A 374 -27.40 -0.86 -9.04
N ASN A 375 -27.15 -1.22 -10.30
CA ASN A 375 -27.89 -0.69 -11.44
C ASN A 375 -29.20 -1.46 -11.69
N PHE A 376 -30.26 -1.05 -11.01
CA PHE A 376 -31.59 -1.63 -11.22
C PHE A 376 -32.14 -1.31 -12.62
N ALA A 377 -32.81 -2.30 -13.24
CA ALA A 377 -33.58 -2.06 -14.44
C ALA A 377 -34.70 -1.02 -14.21
N THR A 378 -35.15 -0.38 -15.29
CA THR A 378 -36.20 0.64 -15.26
C THR A 378 -37.45 0.13 -14.55
N ALA A 379 -37.94 0.90 -13.56
CA ALA A 379 -39.10 0.56 -12.73
C ALA A 379 -39.02 -0.80 -12.01
N SER A 380 -37.82 -1.35 -11.82
CA SER A 380 -37.59 -2.61 -11.12
C SER A 380 -36.89 -2.41 -9.77
N SER A 381 -37.18 -3.32 -8.85
CA SER A 381 -36.48 -3.54 -7.58
C SER A 381 -35.73 -4.88 -7.54
N GLU A 382 -35.62 -5.57 -8.68
CA GLU A 382 -34.86 -6.81 -8.79
C GLU A 382 -33.35 -6.53 -8.72
N ILE A 383 -32.67 -7.19 -7.78
CA ILE A 383 -31.22 -7.04 -7.60
C ILE A 383 -30.49 -7.73 -8.75
N PRO A 384 -29.61 -7.03 -9.49
CA PRO A 384 -28.80 -7.64 -10.53
C PRO A 384 -27.92 -8.78 -10.01
N ASP A 385 -27.73 -9.84 -10.80
CA ASP A 385 -26.94 -11.01 -10.40
C ASP A 385 -25.49 -10.66 -10.02
N VAL A 386 -24.89 -9.68 -10.71
CA VAL A 386 -23.53 -9.21 -10.45
C VAL A 386 -23.34 -8.61 -9.05
N ASN A 387 -24.42 -8.11 -8.43
CA ASN A 387 -24.36 -7.55 -7.06
C ASN A 387 -24.60 -8.62 -5.99
N LYS A 388 -25.15 -9.79 -6.35
CA LYS A 388 -25.48 -10.84 -5.38
C LYS A 388 -24.24 -11.40 -4.69
N SER A 389 -23.13 -11.59 -5.42
CA SER A 389 -21.86 -12.08 -4.82
C SER A 389 -21.29 -11.11 -3.78
N ILE A 390 -21.38 -9.81 -4.03
CA ILE A 390 -20.94 -8.75 -3.10
C ILE A 390 -21.82 -8.76 -1.84
N LEU A 391 -23.14 -8.86 -2.03
CA LEU A 391 -24.10 -8.97 -0.92
C LEU A 391 -23.92 -10.26 -0.11
N ASP A 392 -23.54 -11.37 -0.74
CA ASP A 392 -23.24 -12.63 -0.06
C ASP A 392 -21.99 -12.50 0.85
N GLN A 393 -20.95 -11.80 0.39
CA GLN A 393 -19.76 -11.50 1.19
C GLN A 393 -20.08 -10.60 2.37
N ALA A 394 -20.85 -9.53 2.14
CA ALA A 394 -21.32 -8.67 3.21
C ALA A 394 -22.18 -9.43 4.22
N ALA A 395 -23.09 -10.30 3.76
CA ALA A 395 -23.88 -11.15 4.64
C ALA A 395 -23.01 -12.08 5.50
N ALA A 396 -21.93 -12.64 4.94
CA ALA A 396 -20.99 -13.46 5.70
C ALA A 396 -20.29 -12.68 6.83
N LEU A 397 -19.95 -11.41 6.60
CA LEU A 397 -19.38 -10.53 7.62
C LEU A 397 -20.41 -10.13 8.67
N LEU A 398 -21.60 -9.69 8.26
CA LEU A 398 -22.68 -9.23 9.15
C LEU A 398 -23.14 -10.34 10.11
N LYS A 399 -23.22 -11.59 9.63
CA LYS A 399 -23.54 -12.76 10.48
C LYS A 399 -22.56 -12.98 11.63
N ARG A 400 -21.30 -12.60 11.47
CA ARG A 400 -20.25 -12.75 12.49
C ARG A 400 -20.22 -11.57 13.45
N ALA A 401 -20.90 -10.49 13.12
CA ALA A 401 -20.78 -9.20 13.78
C ALA A 401 -22.16 -8.67 14.18
N SER A 402 -22.80 -9.33 15.15
CA SER A 402 -24.16 -8.99 15.64
C SER A 402 -24.32 -7.54 16.14
N ASN A 403 -23.22 -6.87 16.47
CA ASN A 403 -23.19 -5.46 16.87
C ASN A 403 -23.26 -4.49 15.68
N VAL A 404 -23.03 -4.96 14.45
CA VAL A 404 -23.10 -4.14 13.24
C VAL A 404 -24.54 -3.99 12.80
N HIS A 405 -25.00 -2.75 12.73
CA HIS A 405 -26.34 -2.40 12.26
C HIS A 405 -26.24 -1.42 11.09
N LEU A 406 -26.96 -1.69 10.01
CA LEU A 406 -26.93 -0.91 8.77
C LEU A 406 -28.34 -0.45 8.37
N LYS A 407 -28.43 0.78 7.90
CA LYS A 407 -29.60 1.32 7.22
C LYS A 407 -29.32 1.36 5.72
N VAL A 408 -30.12 0.66 4.94
CA VAL A 408 -30.09 0.65 3.48
C VAL A 408 -31.05 1.73 2.98
N VAL A 409 -30.50 2.76 2.33
CA VAL A 409 -31.26 3.91 1.82
C VAL A 409 -31.34 3.83 0.30
N GLY A 410 -32.57 3.80 -0.22
CA GLY A 410 -32.83 3.84 -1.65
C GLY A 410 -33.05 5.26 -2.16
N HIS A 411 -32.47 5.56 -3.32
CA HIS A 411 -32.60 6.85 -4.00
C HIS A 411 -33.10 6.66 -5.44
N THR A 412 -33.76 7.68 -5.96
CA THR A 412 -34.11 7.79 -7.39
C THR A 412 -33.61 9.12 -7.95
N ASP A 413 -33.58 9.24 -9.28
CA ASP A 413 -33.54 10.57 -9.89
C ASP A 413 -34.91 11.27 -9.78
N ALA A 414 -34.93 12.56 -10.12
CA ALA A 414 -36.12 13.40 -10.02
C ALA A 414 -37.15 13.21 -11.15
N SER A 415 -36.92 12.26 -12.08
CA SER A 415 -37.82 12.06 -13.22
C SER A 415 -39.10 11.34 -12.79
N GLY A 416 -40.24 11.80 -13.27
CA GLY A 416 -41.53 11.15 -13.03
C GLY A 416 -42.24 11.60 -11.75
N ASP A 417 -43.11 10.75 -11.23
CA ASP A 417 -43.97 11.06 -10.09
C ASP A 417 -43.25 10.83 -8.75
N ALA A 418 -43.24 11.84 -7.88
CA ALA A 418 -42.53 11.79 -6.61
C ALA A 418 -43.01 10.67 -5.68
N ALA A 419 -44.31 10.40 -5.62
CA ALA A 419 -44.85 9.34 -4.76
C ALA A 419 -44.45 7.95 -5.29
N LYS A 420 -44.46 7.76 -6.61
CA LYS A 420 -43.95 6.53 -7.24
C LYS A 420 -42.45 6.34 -7.01
N ASN A 421 -41.66 7.40 -7.11
CA ASN A 421 -40.23 7.37 -6.85
C ASN A 421 -39.90 7.01 -5.38
N LYS A 422 -40.69 7.54 -4.44
CA LYS A 422 -40.58 7.18 -3.01
C LYS A 422 -40.93 5.71 -2.75
N ALA A 423 -41.98 5.20 -3.39
CA ALA A 423 -42.32 3.78 -3.31
C ALA A 423 -41.23 2.89 -3.93
N LEU A 424 -40.75 3.22 -5.13
CA LEU A 424 -39.73 2.45 -5.85
C LEU A 424 -38.40 2.38 -5.09
N SER A 425 -37.95 3.51 -4.55
CA SER A 425 -36.73 3.54 -3.72
C SER A 425 -36.88 2.70 -2.44
N GLN A 426 -38.06 2.72 -1.80
CA GLN A 426 -38.35 1.87 -0.63
C GLN A 426 -38.31 0.40 -1.03
N ASP A 427 -38.93 0.02 -2.14
CA ASP A 427 -38.97 -1.36 -2.63
C ASP A 427 -37.55 -1.88 -2.96
N ARG A 428 -36.68 -1.04 -3.54
CA ARG A 428 -35.27 -1.37 -3.81
C ARG A 428 -34.47 -1.59 -2.54
N ALA A 429 -34.59 -0.68 -1.57
CA ALA A 429 -33.94 -0.85 -0.26
C ALA A 429 -34.43 -2.11 0.45
N GLN A 430 -35.74 -2.37 0.39
CA GLN A 430 -36.35 -3.55 0.99
C GLN A 430 -35.90 -4.85 0.30
N ALA A 431 -35.74 -4.84 -1.03
CA ALA A 431 -35.23 -5.99 -1.77
C ALA A 431 -33.83 -6.41 -1.27
N ILE A 432 -32.94 -5.44 -1.02
CA ILE A 432 -31.59 -5.69 -0.50
C ILE A 432 -31.64 -6.24 0.93
N VAL A 433 -32.46 -5.64 1.81
CA VAL A 433 -32.65 -6.15 3.17
C VAL A 433 -33.20 -7.57 3.17
N ASN A 434 -34.20 -7.86 2.32
CA ASN A 434 -34.76 -9.19 2.17
C ASN A 434 -33.71 -10.19 1.67
N TYR A 435 -32.88 -9.78 0.72
CA TYR A 435 -31.79 -10.60 0.20
C TYR A 435 -30.76 -10.95 1.30
N LEU A 436 -30.25 -9.95 2.01
CA LEU A 436 -29.29 -10.15 3.11
C LEU A 436 -29.89 -11.01 4.24
N THR A 437 -31.17 -10.81 4.55
CA THR A 437 -31.90 -11.64 5.53
C THR A 437 -32.01 -13.08 5.06
N ALA A 438 -32.32 -13.33 3.78
CA ALA A 438 -32.36 -14.67 3.21
C ALA A 438 -30.98 -15.36 3.24
N GLN A 439 -29.89 -14.59 3.19
CA GLN A 439 -28.51 -15.08 3.38
C GLN A 439 -28.14 -15.30 4.86
N GLY A 440 -29.07 -15.06 5.78
CA GLY A 440 -28.99 -15.38 7.20
C GLY A 440 -28.51 -14.23 8.11
N VAL A 441 -28.48 -13.00 7.62
CA VAL A 441 -28.27 -11.82 8.48
C VAL A 441 -29.49 -11.61 9.37
N ASP A 442 -29.29 -11.23 10.63
CA ASP A 442 -30.40 -10.96 11.55
C ASP A 442 -31.18 -9.72 11.06
N PRO A 443 -32.51 -9.80 10.85
CA PRO A 443 -33.33 -8.66 10.48
C PRO A 443 -33.16 -7.44 11.40
N ALA A 444 -32.85 -7.66 12.69
CA ALA A 444 -32.61 -6.56 13.63
C ALA A 444 -31.40 -5.69 13.26
N GLN A 445 -30.43 -6.25 12.52
CA GLN A 445 -29.25 -5.53 12.05
C GLN A 445 -29.53 -4.62 10.85
N LEU A 446 -30.71 -4.68 10.24
CA LEU A 446 -30.99 -4.06 8.95
C LEU A 446 -32.24 -3.19 8.98
N GLN A 447 -32.16 -2.00 8.39
CA GLN A 447 -33.31 -1.12 8.18
C GLN A 447 -33.39 -0.64 6.73
N ALA A 448 -34.53 -0.79 6.06
CA ALA A 448 -34.74 -0.27 4.71
C ALA A 448 -35.49 1.07 4.74
N VAL A 449 -34.98 2.08 4.04
CA VAL A 449 -35.60 3.41 3.90
C VAL A 449 -35.55 3.90 2.46
N GLY A 450 -36.70 4.25 1.87
CA GLY A 450 -36.78 4.91 0.57
C GLY A 450 -37.00 6.42 0.71
N VAL A 451 -36.11 7.23 0.12
CA VAL A 451 -36.22 8.69 0.14
C VAL A 451 -36.63 9.29 -1.22
N GLY A 452 -36.83 8.46 -2.25
CA GLY A 452 -37.13 8.92 -3.59
C GLY A 452 -36.05 9.86 -4.13
N ALA A 453 -36.46 11.01 -4.66
CA ALA A 453 -35.56 12.04 -5.17
C ALA A 453 -35.29 13.17 -4.16
N GLU A 454 -35.69 13.00 -2.88
CA GLU A 454 -35.64 14.06 -1.86
C GLU A 454 -34.21 14.41 -1.41
N GLN A 455 -33.21 13.56 -1.72
CA GLN A 455 -31.81 13.73 -1.33
C GLN A 455 -30.84 13.50 -2.52
N PRO A 456 -30.83 14.41 -3.51
CA PRO A 456 -29.94 14.29 -4.67
C PRO A 456 -28.48 14.53 -4.27
N ARG A 457 -27.57 13.74 -4.85
CA ARG A 457 -26.11 13.95 -4.74
C ARG A 457 -25.52 14.67 -5.95
N ALA A 458 -26.26 14.70 -7.06
CA ALA A 458 -25.85 15.38 -8.27
C ALA A 458 -27.05 16.06 -8.94
N ASP A 459 -26.77 16.95 -9.89
CA ASP A 459 -27.78 17.66 -10.65
C ASP A 459 -28.66 16.70 -11.48
N ASN A 460 -29.98 16.82 -11.40
CA ASN A 460 -30.91 15.98 -12.15
C ASN A 460 -31.10 16.42 -13.60
N GLU A 461 -30.58 17.58 -13.99
CA GLU A 461 -30.68 18.08 -15.37
C GLU A 461 -29.83 17.23 -16.34
N THR A 462 -28.74 16.65 -15.87
CA THR A 462 -27.84 15.82 -16.70
C THR A 462 -28.11 14.33 -16.56
N GLU A 463 -27.88 13.55 -17.62
CA GLU A 463 -28.03 12.09 -17.57
C GLU A 463 -27.06 11.44 -16.57
N GLU A 464 -25.84 11.95 -16.50
CA GLU A 464 -24.81 11.53 -15.54
C GLU A 464 -25.25 11.81 -14.10
N GLY A 465 -25.78 13.01 -13.82
CA GLY A 465 -26.25 13.33 -12.47
C GLY A 465 -27.50 12.54 -12.07
N ARG A 466 -28.42 12.27 -13.02
CA ARG A 466 -29.51 11.31 -12.79
C ARG A 466 -28.99 9.91 -12.48
N PHE A 467 -27.96 9.45 -13.18
CA PHE A 467 -27.32 8.16 -12.89
C PHE A 467 -26.76 8.10 -11.47
N LYS A 468 -26.01 9.13 -11.04
CA LYS A 468 -25.50 9.28 -9.65
C LYS A 468 -26.61 9.31 -8.60
N ASN A 469 -27.78 9.87 -8.94
CA ASN A 469 -28.93 9.90 -8.03
C ASN A 469 -29.67 8.56 -7.91
N ARG A 470 -29.61 7.69 -8.92
CA ARG A 470 -30.18 6.33 -8.87
C ARG A 470 -29.23 5.36 -8.16
N ARG A 471 -29.13 5.46 -6.84
CA ARG A 471 -28.18 4.68 -6.01
C ARG A 471 -28.82 4.03 -4.79
N ILE A 472 -28.06 3.13 -4.17
CA ILE A 472 -28.29 2.61 -2.83
C ILE A 472 -27.16 3.09 -1.94
N GLU A 473 -27.50 3.50 -0.72
CA GLU A 473 -26.52 3.83 0.31
C GLU A 473 -26.68 2.89 1.51
N PHE A 474 -25.57 2.57 2.13
CA PHE A 474 -25.48 1.85 3.39
C PHE A 474 -24.97 2.83 4.44
N GLU A 475 -25.79 3.09 5.45
CA GLU A 475 -25.47 3.96 6.58
C GLU A 475 -25.29 3.13 7.85
N VAL A 476 -24.38 3.52 8.74
CA VAL A 476 -24.19 2.85 10.03
C VAL A 476 -25.24 3.33 11.04
N LEU A 477 -25.99 2.40 11.61
CA LEU A 477 -26.90 2.66 12.72
C LEU A 477 -26.14 2.48 14.04
N ASN A 478 -26.00 3.55 14.83
CA ASN A 478 -25.48 3.42 16.18
C ASN A 478 -26.65 3.08 17.13
N THR A 479 -26.71 1.84 17.61
CA THR A 479 -27.77 1.37 18.51
C THR A 479 -27.62 1.87 19.95
N ASP A 480 -26.44 2.34 20.35
CA ASP A 480 -26.19 2.87 21.70
C ASP A 480 -26.62 4.34 21.85
N THR A 481 -26.64 5.11 20.75
CA THR A 481 -26.96 6.55 20.77
C THR A 481 -28.12 6.96 19.86
N GLY A 482 -28.62 6.06 18.99
CA GLY A 482 -29.64 6.36 17.98
C GLY A 482 -29.16 7.25 16.82
N VAL A 483 -27.87 7.58 16.78
CA VAL A 483 -27.27 8.44 15.74
C VAL A 483 -27.00 7.60 14.50
N VAL A 484 -27.48 8.08 13.35
CA VAL A 484 -27.20 7.46 12.05
C VAL A 484 -26.04 8.18 11.37
N ARG A 485 -25.06 7.42 10.89
CA ARG A 485 -23.92 7.94 10.14
C ARG A 485 -24.03 7.48 8.69
N SER A 486 -24.25 8.41 7.76
CA SER A 486 -24.18 8.07 6.34
C SER A 486 -22.73 8.01 5.88
N VAL A 487 -22.46 7.12 4.94
CA VAL A 487 -21.15 7.01 4.30
C VAL A 487 -21.37 7.33 2.83
N ASP A 488 -20.79 8.44 2.38
CA ASP A 488 -20.87 8.90 0.99
C ASP A 488 -19.49 9.07 0.37
N ASP A 489 -19.46 9.56 -0.87
CA ASP A 489 -18.22 9.80 -1.62
C ASP A 489 -17.36 10.90 -0.94
N GLU A 490 -17.95 11.63 0.02
CA GLU A 490 -17.32 12.68 0.85
C GLU A 490 -16.97 12.15 2.27
N GLY A 491 -17.23 10.87 2.58
CA GLY A 491 -16.89 10.23 3.86
C GLY A 491 -18.07 10.06 4.82
N ILE A 492 -17.80 10.10 6.13
CA ILE A 492 -18.83 9.86 7.17
C ILE A 492 -19.57 11.15 7.50
N GLN A 493 -20.81 11.28 7.08
CA GLN A 493 -21.68 12.38 7.51
C GLN A 493 -22.49 11.99 8.75
N LYS A 494 -22.49 12.84 9.77
CA LYS A 494 -23.33 12.68 10.95
C LYS A 494 -24.69 13.35 10.68
N LYS A 495 -25.76 12.56 10.54
CA LYS A 495 -27.12 13.08 10.39
C LYS A 495 -27.81 13.27 11.75
#